data_AF-A0A142CY25-F1
#
_entry.id   AF-A0A142CY25-F1
#
_cell.length_a   1.000
_cell.length_b   1.000
_cell.length_c   1.000
_cell.angle_alpha   90.00
_cell.angle_beta   90.00
_cell.angle_gamma   90.00
#
_symmetry.space_group_name_H-M   'P 1'
#
loop_
_entity.id
_entity.type
_entity.pdbx_description
1 polymer ?
#
loop_
_entity_poly.entity_id
_entity_poly.type
_entity_poly.pdbx_seq_one_letter_code
_entity_poly.pdbx_strand_id
1 'polypeptide(L)'
;MALTKRDKAIIADLQRFRVMSRDDIADIHFRGLKRPQESANNVLLRLVRDGHIQRSTAFVPYVYFCADSNIKKNGSSPKDALDF
;
A
#
# COMPACT_ATOMS: atom_id res chain seq x y z
N MET A 1 -10.51 2.09 9.57
CA MET A 1 -9.73 1.74 10.79
C MET A 1 -8.70 2.84 11.03
N ALA A 2 -8.22 3.02 12.27
CA ALA A 2 -7.12 3.93 12.53
C ALA A 2 -5.80 3.35 11.98
N LEU A 3 -4.99 4.19 11.32
CA LEU A 3 -3.65 3.81 10.83
C LEU A 3 -2.69 3.56 12.01
N THR A 4 -2.05 2.40 12.01
CA THR A 4 -0.99 2.06 12.97
C THR A 4 0.30 2.83 12.65
N LYS A 5 1.27 2.82 13.58
CA LYS A 5 2.60 3.41 13.34
C LYS A 5 3.29 2.78 12.11
N ARG A 6 3.17 1.46 11.93
CA ARG A 6 3.76 0.75 10.78
C ARG A 6 3.10 1.17 9.48
N ASP A 7 1.78 1.34 9.48
CA ASP A 7 1.04 1.75 8.27
C ASP A 7 1.50 3.12 7.78
N LYS A 8 1.63 4.07 8.70
CA LYS A 8 2.13 5.41 8.40
C LYS A 8 3.56 5.38 7.86
N ALA A 9 4.41 4.51 8.40
CA ALA A 9 5.77 4.33 7.90
C ALA A 9 5.79 3.78 6.46
N ILE A 10 4.99 2.74 6.18
CA ILE A 10 4.86 2.17 4.83
C ILE A 10 4.38 3.23 3.83
N ILE A 11 3.36 4.02 4.20
CA ILE A 11 2.85 5.09 3.34
C ILE A 11 3.92 6.14 3.10
N ALA A 12 4.68 6.55 4.12
CA ALA A 12 5.76 7.53 3.97
C ALA A 12 6.88 7.03 3.05
N ASP A 13 7.27 5.75 3.16
CA ASP A 13 8.27 5.16 2.27
C ASP A 13 7.75 5.05 0.83
N LEU A 14 6.48 4.68 0.62
CA LEU A 14 5.86 4.70 -0.71
C LEU A 14 5.80 6.12 -1.31
N GLN A 15 5.62 7.16 -0.50
CA GLN A 15 5.71 8.56 -0.96
C GLN A 15 7.13 8.92 -1.40
N ARG A 16 8.13 8.43 -0.66
CA ARG A 16 9.55 8.71 -0.90
C ARG A 16 10.09 7.97 -2.13
N PHE A 17 9.83 6.67 -2.23
CA PHE A 17 10.36 5.81 -3.28
C PHE A 17 9.45 5.71 -4.50
N ARG A 18 8.25 6.30 -4.44
CA ARG A 18 7.16 6.29 -5.44
C ARG A 18 6.52 4.93 -5.67
N VAL A 19 7.33 3.89 -5.80
CA VAL A 19 6.89 2.54 -6.10
C VAL A 19 7.75 1.56 -5.30
N MET A 20 7.13 0.57 -4.65
CA MET A 20 7.85 -0.50 -3.94
C MET A 20 7.15 -1.85 -4.12
N SER A 21 7.92 -2.94 -4.14
CA SER A 21 7.35 -4.28 -4.16
C SER A 21 6.93 -4.73 -2.75
N ARG A 22 6.10 -5.78 -2.67
CA ARG A 22 5.75 -6.41 -1.39
C ARG A 22 7.01 -6.86 -0.63
N ASP A 23 7.98 -7.42 -1.34
CA ASP A 23 9.19 -8.00 -0.73
C ASP A 23 10.10 -6.90 -0.14
N ASP A 24 10.24 -5.76 -0.82
CA ASP A 24 10.96 -4.60 -0.27
C ASP A 24 10.29 -4.08 1.01
N ILE A 25 8.97 -3.92 0.97
CA ILE A 25 8.18 -3.49 2.13
C ILE A 25 8.29 -4.49 3.28
N ALA A 26 8.31 -5.79 2.98
CA ALA A 26 8.47 -6.86 3.96
C ALA A 26 9.85 -6.80 4.63
N ASP A 27 10.91 -6.59 3.85
CA ASP A 27 12.28 -6.51 4.36
C ASP A 27 12.50 -5.28 5.25
N ILE A 28 11.84 -4.15 4.95
CA ILE A 28 11.99 -2.92 5.72
C ILE A 28 11.11 -2.92 6.98
N HIS A 29 9.82 -3.25 6.87
CA HIS A 29 8.85 -3.02 7.94
C HIS A 29 8.44 -4.27 8.73
N PHE A 30 8.72 -5.46 8.18
CA PHE A 30 8.31 -6.74 8.75
C PHE A 30 9.50 -7.66 9.05
N ARG A 31 10.74 -7.13 9.00
CA ARG A 31 11.95 -7.84 9.40
C ARG A 31 11.82 -8.37 10.83
N GLY A 32 11.99 -9.69 10.98
CA GLY A 32 11.89 -10.37 12.28
C GLY A 32 10.53 -11.03 12.56
N LEU A 33 9.54 -10.91 11.67
CA LEU A 33 8.34 -11.75 11.75
C LEU A 33 8.60 -13.13 11.14
N LYS A 34 7.91 -14.16 11.65
CA LYS A 34 7.99 -15.53 11.12
C LYS A 34 7.59 -15.64 9.65
N ARG A 35 6.67 -14.78 9.19
CA ARG A 35 6.18 -14.74 7.81
C ARG A 35 6.07 -13.27 7.34
N PRO A 36 7.20 -12.63 7.01
CA PRO A 36 7.23 -11.20 6.74
C PRO A 36 6.46 -10.84 5.48
N GLN A 37 6.57 -11.63 4.40
CA GLN A 37 5.82 -11.38 3.16
C GLN A 37 4.30 -11.53 3.34
N GLU A 38 3.85 -12.54 4.07
CA GLU A 38 2.41 -12.75 4.35
C GLU A 38 1.85 -11.61 5.20
N SER A 39 2.60 -11.21 6.23
CA SER A 39 2.23 -10.09 7.11
C SER A 39 2.17 -8.77 6.33
N ALA A 40 3.16 -8.52 5.47
CA ALA A 40 3.18 -7.35 4.58
C ALA A 40 1.98 -7.39 3.63
N ASN A 41 1.72 -8.52 2.99
CA ASN A 41 0.58 -8.67 2.07
C ASN A 41 -0.76 -8.35 2.74
N ASN A 42 -0.99 -8.84 3.96
CA ASN A 42 -2.22 -8.56 4.69
C ASN A 42 -2.40 -7.05 4.98
N VAL A 43 -1.32 -6.39 5.39
CA VAL A 43 -1.34 -4.94 5.64
C VAL A 43 -1.56 -4.16 4.34
N LEU A 44 -0.86 -4.52 3.27
CA LEU A 44 -0.96 -3.86 1.97
C LEU A 44 -2.35 -4.02 1.36
N LEU A 45 -2.93 -5.22 1.39
CA LEU A 45 -4.31 -5.46 0.93
C LEU A 45 -5.32 -4.60 1.69
N ARG A 46 -5.13 -4.47 3.02
CA ARG A 46 -5.98 -3.58 3.83
C ARG A 46 -5.80 -2.12 3.45
N LEU A 47 -4.56 -1.64 3.28
CA LEU A 47 -4.29 -0.25 2.90
C LEU A 47 -4.82 0.09 1.50
N VAL A 48 -4.77 -0.85 0.56
CA VAL A 48 -5.42 -0.72 -0.75
C VAL A 48 -6.93 -0.62 -0.61
N ARG A 49 -7.54 -1.53 0.17
CA ARG A 49 -8.99 -1.53 0.40
C ARG A 49 -9.48 -0.23 1.04
N ASP A 50 -8.70 0.34 1.96
CA ASP A 50 -9.02 1.59 2.64
C ASP A 50 -8.62 2.84 1.80
N GLY A 51 -8.05 2.65 0.60
CA GLY A 51 -7.74 3.73 -0.35
C GLY A 51 -6.49 4.55 -0.02
N HIS A 52 -5.64 4.08 0.90
CA HIS A 52 -4.41 4.79 1.27
C HIS A 52 -3.28 4.61 0.26
N ILE A 53 -3.25 3.46 -0.43
CA ILE A 53 -2.26 3.11 -1.44
C ILE A 53 -2.96 2.41 -2.60
N GLN A 54 -2.27 2.29 -3.73
CA GLN A 54 -2.72 1.54 -4.90
C GLN A 54 -1.71 0.44 -5.23
N ARG A 55 -2.17 -0.56 -6.00
CA ARG A 55 -1.34 -1.68 -6.47
C ARG A 55 -1.43 -1.76 -7.98
N SER A 56 -0.29 -1.85 -8.65
CA SER A 56 -0.22 -2.19 -10.07
C SER A 56 -0.05 -3.70 -10.24
N THR A 57 -0.90 -4.30 -11.06
CA THR A 57 -0.82 -5.71 -11.48
C THR A 57 -0.26 -5.88 -12.89
N ALA A 58 0.21 -4.79 -13.52
CA ALA A 58 0.77 -4.82 -14.86
C ALA A 58 2.11 -5.58 -14.95
N PHE A 59 2.80 -5.74 -13.82
CA PHE A 59 4.10 -6.40 -13.74
C PHE A 59 4.14 -7.39 -12.58
N VAL A 60 4.97 -8.43 -12.69
CA VAL A 60 5.25 -9.39 -11.62
C VAL A 60 6.71 -9.23 -11.21
N PRO A 61 7.02 -9.03 -9.91
CA PRO A 61 6.10 -8.98 -8.78
C PRO A 61 5.23 -7.71 -8.77
N TYR A 62 4.01 -7.83 -8.21
CA TYR A 62 3.12 -6.67 -8.05
C TYR A 62 3.79 -5.58 -7.23
N VAL A 63 3.55 -4.33 -7.64
CA VAL A 63 4.13 -3.15 -7.00
C VAL A 63 3.03 -2.27 -6.42
N TYR A 64 3.38 -1.55 -5.36
CA TYR A 64 2.51 -0.65 -4.63
C TYR A 64 3.03 0.77 -4.75
N PHE A 65 2.12 1.73 -4.73
CA PHE A 65 2.42 3.15 -4.82
C PHE A 65 1.40 3.94 -4.03
N CYS A 66 1.75 5.16 -3.60
CA CYS A 66 0.79 6.00 -2.92
C CYS A 66 -0.38 6.32 -3.84
N ALA A 67 -1.60 6.30 -3.29
CA ALA A 67 -2.72 6.93 -3.97
C ALA A 67 -2.35 8.40 -4.11
N ASP A 68 -2.15 8.88 -5.34
CA ASP A 68 -1.87 10.28 -5.60
C ASP A 68 -2.86 11.10 -4.79
N SER A 69 -2.35 11.99 -3.95
CA SER A 69 -3.15 12.86 -3.12
C SER A 69 -3.84 13.87 -4.02
N ASN A 70 -4.88 13.43 -4.74
CA ASN A 70 -5.95 14.32 -5.12
C ASN A 70 -6.65 14.67 -3.81
N ILE A 71 -6.13 15.70 -3.14
CA ILE A 71 -6.79 16.38 -2.04
C ILE A 71 -8.06 17.03 -2.63
N LYS A 72 -9.08 16.21 -2.87
CA LYS A 72 -10.48 16.63 -2.89
C LYS A 72 -11.09 15.91 -1.69
N LYS A 73 -11.11 16.62 -0.55
CA LYS A 73 -12.33 17.24 -0.03
C LYS A 73 -13.51 16.28 -0.05
N ASN A 74 -13.85 15.82 1.15
CA ASN A 74 -15.11 15.21 1.56
C ASN A 74 -15.47 13.88 0.90
N GLY A 75 -15.41 12.83 1.74
CA GLY A 75 -16.34 11.71 1.84
C GLY A 75 -16.93 11.12 0.55
N SER A 76 -16.75 9.80 0.42
CA SER A 76 -17.45 8.82 -0.43
C SER A 76 -16.51 8.17 -1.46
N SER A 77 -16.35 6.86 -1.29
CA SER A 77 -15.49 5.96 -2.06
C SER A 77 -15.83 5.95 -3.56
N PRO A 78 -14.84 5.81 -4.46
CA PRO A 78 -15.08 5.27 -5.79
C PRO A 78 -14.80 3.77 -5.77
N LYS A 79 -15.87 2.98 -5.78
CA LYS A 79 -15.89 1.76 -6.59
C LYS A 79 -15.84 2.23 -8.05
N ASP A 80 -15.30 1.39 -8.93
CA ASP A 80 -15.26 1.58 -10.39
C ASP A 80 -14.11 2.45 -10.93
N ALA A 81 -12.96 1.80 -11.16
CA ALA A 81 -12.02 2.18 -12.22
C ALA A 81 -11.05 1.01 -12.49
N LEU A 82 -11.51 0.03 -13.27
CA LEU A 82 -10.64 -0.90 -13.98
C LEU A 82 -11.27 -1.18 -15.36
N ASP A 83 -11.03 -0.26 -16.27
CA ASP A 83 -11.02 -0.49 -17.71
C ASP A 83 -9.91 0.39 -18.26
N PHE A 84 -8.72 -0.20 -18.47
CA PHE A 84 -7.66 0.13 -19.44
C PHE A 84 -6.62 -0.98 -19.39
#